data_AF-A0A7K2M7V4-F1
#
_entry.id   AF-A0A7K2M7V4-F1
#
_cell.length_a   1.000
_cell.length_b   1.000
_cell.length_c   1.000
_cell.angle_alpha   90.00
_cell.angle_beta   90.00
_cell.angle_gamma   90.00
#
_symmetry.space_group_name_H-M   'P 1'
#
loop_
_entity.id
_entity.type
_entity.pdbx_description
1 polymer ?
#
loop_
_entity_poly.entity_id
_entity_poly.type
_entity_poly.pdbx_seq_one_letter_code
_entity_poly.pdbx_strand_id
1 'polypeptide(L)'
;YLSTGQPWKTTDVVHAALTLFTDAPTGMTGNDDLGTMSAWVVLSSIGLFPVQPGYDTWGLSTPVFDRVDLSLDRRYHPHGRLTITAPGTSDADRYVQGLRA
;
A
#
# COMPACT_ATOMS: atom_id res chain seq x y z
N TYR A 1 -12.96 2.98 -3.23
CA TYR A 1 -13.34 4.35 -3.60
C TYR A 1 -12.50 4.97 -4.72
N LEU A 2 -11.38 4.35 -5.13
CA LEU A 2 -10.51 4.89 -6.18
C LEU A 2 -11.24 5.20 -7.50
N SER A 3 -12.22 4.39 -7.90
CA SER A 3 -13.00 4.56 -9.14
C SER A 3 -14.27 5.42 -8.98
N THR A 4 -14.53 5.99 -7.80
CA THR A 4 -15.80 6.69 -7.50
C THR A 4 -15.65 8.21 -7.40
N GLY A 5 -14.52 8.76 -7.85
CA GLY A 5 -14.18 10.18 -7.69
C GLY A 5 -13.95 10.62 -6.24
N GLN A 6 -13.82 9.67 -5.30
CA GLN A 6 -13.62 9.93 -3.87
C GLN A 6 -12.44 9.14 -3.29
N PRO A 7 -11.24 9.21 -3.89
CA PRO A 7 -10.11 8.33 -3.56
C PRO A 7 -9.63 8.47 -2.10
N TRP A 8 -9.80 9.64 -1.46
CA TRP A 8 -9.44 9.85 -0.06
C TRP A 8 -10.14 8.88 0.89
N LYS A 9 -11.37 8.44 0.57
CA LYS A 9 -12.07 7.41 1.35
C LYS A 9 -11.39 6.05 1.31
N THR A 10 -10.66 5.73 0.23
CA THR A 10 -9.81 4.52 0.19
C THR A 10 -8.67 4.66 1.19
N THR A 11 -8.06 5.86 1.30
CA THR A 11 -7.02 6.12 2.31
C THR A 11 -7.56 5.92 3.71
N ASP A 12 -8.72 6.50 4.04
CA ASP A 12 -9.33 6.35 5.37
C ASP A 12 -9.56 4.89 5.75
N VAL A 13 -10.16 4.10 4.86
CA VAL A 13 -10.47 2.68 5.12
C VAL A 13 -9.20 1.84 5.21
N VAL A 14 -8.22 2.05 4.33
CA VAL A 14 -6.96 1.28 4.35
C VAL A 14 -6.18 1.57 5.62
N HIS A 15 -6.04 2.85 6.00
CA HIS A 15 -5.33 3.25 7.22
C HIS A 15 -6.01 2.70 8.47
N ALA A 16 -7.35 2.76 8.54
CA ALA A 16 -8.10 2.16 9.64
C ALA A 16 -7.97 0.63 9.70
N ALA A 17 -7.91 -0.05 8.55
CA ALA A 17 -7.73 -1.49 8.52
C ALA A 17 -6.32 -1.92 8.94
N LEU A 18 -5.28 -1.14 8.60
CA LEU A 18 -3.90 -1.41 9.03
C LEU A 18 -3.74 -1.38 10.55
N THR A 19 -4.52 -0.58 11.29
CA THR A 19 -4.46 -0.57 12.76
C THR A 19 -4.95 -1.85 13.42
N LEU A 20 -5.59 -2.74 12.66
CA LEU A 20 -6.05 -4.03 13.15
C LEU A 20 -4.96 -5.11 13.12
N PHE A 21 -3.81 -4.81 12.49
CA PHE A 21 -2.65 -5.68 12.46
C PHE A 21 -1.61 -5.19 13.48
N THR A 22 -1.14 -6.10 14.32
CA THR A 22 -0.13 -5.80 15.35
C THR A 22 0.98 -6.85 15.35
N ASP A 23 2.05 -6.59 16.09
CA ASP A 23 3.18 -7.51 16.28
C ASP A 23 2.95 -8.56 17.37
N ALA A 24 1.72 -8.65 17.89
CA ALA A 24 1.34 -9.64 18.89
C ALA A 24 1.01 -11.01 18.25
N PRO A 25 1.07 -12.12 19.02
CA PRO A 25 0.67 -13.45 18.54
C PRO A 25 -0.77 -13.54 17.99
N THR A 26 -1.65 -12.63 18.42
CA THR A 26 -3.03 -12.50 17.94
C THR A 26 -3.23 -11.24 17.09
N GLY A 27 -2.16 -10.67 16.54
CA GLY A 27 -2.14 -9.40 15.82
C GLY A 27 -2.69 -9.46 14.39
N MET A 28 -3.63 -10.37 14.11
CA MET A 28 -4.30 -10.48 12.83
C MET A 28 -5.79 -10.76 13.06
N THR A 29 -6.64 -10.12 12.26
CA THR A 29 -8.11 -10.19 12.43
C THR A 29 -8.75 -11.49 11.94
N GLY A 30 -7.97 -12.37 11.32
CA GLY A 30 -8.43 -13.63 10.72
C GLY A 30 -7.27 -14.52 10.30
N ASN A 31 -7.53 -15.49 9.44
CA ASN A 31 -6.49 -16.35 8.87
C ASN A 31 -5.62 -15.57 7.89
N ASP A 32 -4.33 -15.88 7.86
CA ASP A 32 -3.41 -15.29 6.88
C ASP A 32 -3.67 -15.79 5.44
N ASP A 33 -4.36 -16.93 5.31
CA ASP A 33 -4.67 -17.59 4.04
C ASP A 33 -3.44 -17.72 3.14
N LEU A 34 -2.40 -18.36 3.69
CA LEU A 34 -1.13 -18.66 3.02
C LEU A 34 -0.41 -17.42 2.48
N GLY A 35 -0.41 -16.34 3.24
CA GLY A 35 0.25 -15.07 2.89
C GLY A 35 -0.66 -14.05 2.20
N THR A 36 -1.94 -14.34 2.00
CA THR A 36 -2.88 -13.41 1.38
C THR A 36 -3.04 -12.14 2.22
N MET A 37 -3.28 -12.28 3.52
CA MET A 37 -3.44 -11.13 4.40
C MET A 37 -2.11 -10.41 4.64
N SER A 38 -1.02 -11.17 4.82
CA SER A 38 0.33 -10.60 4.93
C SER A 38 0.71 -9.78 3.70
N ALA A 39 0.44 -10.28 2.49
CA ALA A 39 0.67 -9.54 1.25
C ALA A 39 -0.19 -8.27 1.17
N TRP A 40 -1.47 -8.35 1.59
CA TRP A 40 -2.35 -7.18 1.65
C TRP A 40 -1.78 -6.09 2.58
N VAL A 41 -1.27 -6.45 3.76
CA VAL A 41 -0.65 -5.52 4.70
C VAL A 41 0.60 -4.88 4.11
N VAL A 42 1.52 -5.68 3.55
CA VAL A 42 2.77 -5.17 2.97
C VAL A 42 2.48 -4.20 1.83
N LEU A 43 1.64 -4.60 0.89
CA LEU A 43 1.30 -3.79 -0.28
C LEU A 43 0.58 -2.49 0.13
N SER A 44 -0.42 -2.58 1.01
CA SER A 44 -1.14 -1.41 1.50
C SER A 44 -0.24 -0.46 2.29
N SER A 45 0.71 -0.98 3.07
CA SER A 45 1.69 -0.19 3.85
C SER A 45 2.63 0.61 2.95
N ILE A 46 2.97 0.10 1.76
CA ILE A 46 3.78 0.83 0.77
C ILE A 46 2.95 1.70 -0.17
N GLY A 47 1.63 1.77 0.02
CA GLY A 47 0.73 2.64 -0.74
C GLY A 47 0.30 2.11 -2.11
N LEU A 48 0.50 0.82 -2.41
CA LEU A 48 0.18 0.22 -3.70
C LEU A 48 -0.67 -1.04 -3.53
N PHE A 49 -1.62 -1.30 -4.44
CA PHE A 49 -2.38 -2.55 -4.41
C PHE A 49 -2.79 -3.02 -5.82
N PRO A 50 -2.63 -4.31 -6.18
CA PRO A 50 -3.07 -4.83 -7.48
C PRO A 50 -4.59 -5.01 -7.49
N VAL A 51 -5.32 -3.94 -7.81
CA VAL A 51 -6.79 -3.90 -7.78
C VAL A 51 -7.44 -4.87 -8.77
N GLN A 52 -6.72 -5.22 -9.84
CA GLN A 52 -7.20 -6.11 -10.89
C GLN A 52 -6.06 -7.01 -11.38
N PRO A 53 -5.85 -8.18 -10.75
CA PRO A 53 -4.83 -9.13 -11.17
C PRO A 53 -4.97 -9.51 -12.66
N GLY A 54 -3.83 -9.58 -13.37
CA GLY A 54 -3.80 -9.81 -14.81
C GLY A 54 -3.82 -8.54 -15.67
N TYR A 55 -3.98 -7.37 -15.05
CA TYR A 55 -3.89 -6.06 -15.69
C TYR A 55 -2.73 -5.26 -15.09
N ASP A 56 -2.23 -4.28 -15.83
CA ASP A 56 -1.16 -3.35 -15.41
C ASP A 56 -1.68 -2.17 -14.59
N THR A 57 -2.79 -2.37 -13.88
CA THR A 57 -3.45 -1.33 -13.08
C THR A 57 -3.24 -1.55 -11.60
N TRP A 58 -2.66 -0.55 -10.95
CA TRP A 58 -2.41 -0.54 -9.51
C TRP A 58 -3.23 0.56 -8.84
N GLY A 59 -3.85 0.23 -7.72
CA GLY A 59 -4.47 1.19 -6.84
C GLY A 59 -3.41 1.93 -6.03
N LEU A 60 -3.62 3.23 -5.85
CA LEU A 60 -2.75 4.10 -5.06
C LEU A 60 -3.45 4.46 -3.75
N SER A 61 -2.71 4.35 -2.64
CA SER A 61 -3.04 4.94 -1.34
C SER A 61 -1.78 5.54 -0.73
N THR A 62 -1.93 6.23 0.39
CA THR A 62 -0.79 6.82 1.09
C THR A 62 -0.01 5.74 1.85
N PRO A 63 1.32 5.63 1.64
CA PRO A 63 2.15 4.70 2.40
C PRO A 63 2.27 5.12 3.88
N VAL A 64 2.58 4.19 4.75
CA VAL A 64 2.87 4.45 6.18
C VAL A 64 4.35 4.79 6.44
N PHE A 65 5.20 4.65 5.42
CA PHE A 65 6.62 4.98 5.47
C PHE A 65 6.93 6.21 4.62
N ASP A 66 7.82 7.08 5.12
CA ASP A 66 8.31 8.23 4.34
C ASP A 66 9.07 7.82 3.07
N ARG A 67 9.67 6.62 3.09
CA ARG A 67 10.45 6.07 1.97
C ARG A 67 10.33 4.55 1.93
N VAL A 68 10.11 4.02 0.73
CA VAL A 68 10.14 2.58 0.42
C VAL A 68 11.08 2.35 -0.76
N ASP A 69 12.00 1.40 -0.62
CA ASP A 69 12.89 0.96 -1.69
C ASP A 69 12.61 -0.50 -2.03
N LEU A 70 12.10 -0.75 -3.23
CA LEU A 70 11.83 -2.09 -3.75
C LEU A 70 12.94 -2.49 -4.71
N SER A 71 13.53 -3.66 -4.47
CA SER A 71 14.39 -4.33 -5.45
C SER A 71 13.53 -5.19 -6.36
N LEU A 72 13.59 -4.93 -7.66
CA LEU A 72 12.76 -5.60 -8.66
C LEU A 72 13.63 -6.50 -9.55
N ASP A 73 13.07 -7.63 -9.96
CA ASP A 73 13.75 -8.53 -10.87
C ASP A 73 13.96 -7.87 -12.24
N ARG A 74 15.24 -7.74 -12.64
CA ARG A 74 15.63 -7.10 -13.90
C ARG A 74 15.12 -7.80 -15.15
N ARG A 75 14.68 -9.07 -15.04
CA ARG A 75 14.01 -9.79 -16.12
C ARG A 75 12.68 -9.15 -16.51
N TYR A 76 11.98 -8.56 -15.55
CA TYR A 76 10.66 -7.95 -15.76
C TYR A 76 10.70 -6.41 -15.64
N HIS A 77 11.65 -5.87 -14.88
CA HIS A 77 11.81 -4.43 -14.63
C HIS A 77 13.26 -3.99 -14.90
N PRO A 78 13.61 -3.47 -16.10
CA PRO A 78 14.99 -3.20 -16.49
C PRO A 78 15.78 -2.30 -15.53
N HIS A 79 15.12 -1.34 -14.87
CA HIS A 79 15.75 -0.46 -13.87
C HIS A 79 16.09 -1.18 -12.56
N GLY A 80 15.49 -2.34 -12.29
CA GLY A 80 15.75 -3.21 -11.15
C GLY A 80 15.35 -2.64 -9.79
N ARG A 81 14.69 -1.48 -9.75
CA ARG A 81 14.25 -0.84 -8.51
C ARG A 81 13.04 0.06 -8.71
N LEU A 82 12.28 0.25 -7.64
CA LEU A 82 11.27 1.28 -7.51
C LEU A 82 11.46 1.96 -6.13
N THR A 83 11.53 3.28 -6.12
CA THR A 83 11.59 4.06 -4.88
C THR A 83 10.31 4.87 -4.77
N ILE A 84 9.62 4.75 -3.64
CA ILE A 84 8.44 5.53 -3.29
C ILE A 84 8.85 6.47 -2.15
N THR A 85 8.53 7.77 -2.28
CA THR A 85 8.78 8.76 -1.22
C THR A 85 7.50 9.54 -0.93
N ALA A 86 7.14 9.61 0.35
CA ALA A 86 5.98 10.33 0.86
C ALA A 86 6.38 11.08 2.15
N PRO A 87 7.23 12.12 2.05
CA PRO A 87 7.79 12.78 3.21
C PRO A 87 6.69 13.44 4.05
N GLY A 88 6.72 13.17 5.36
CA GLY A 88 5.75 13.72 6.30
C GLY A 88 4.44 12.93 6.33
N THR A 89 4.41 11.70 5.79
CA THR A 89 3.24 10.84 5.93
C THR A 89 2.99 10.55 7.42
N SER A 90 1.77 10.79 7.86
CA SER A 90 1.35 10.59 9.24
C SER A 90 -0.15 10.33 9.27
N ASP A 91 -0.69 9.91 10.42
CA ASP A 91 -2.14 9.77 10.59
C ASP A 91 -2.91 11.07 10.32
N ALA A 92 -2.30 12.22 10.58
CA ALA A 92 -2.87 13.54 10.29
C ALA A 92 -2.69 13.95 8.83
N ASP A 93 -1.53 13.64 8.24
CA ASP A 93 -1.11 14.05 6.90
C ASP A 93 -1.18 12.90 5.89
N ARG A 94 -2.26 12.11 5.97
CA ARG A 94 -2.41 10.87 5.19
C ARG A 94 -3.01 11.04 3.80
N TYR A 95 -3.39 12.24 3.35
CA TYR A 95 -4.09 12.37 2.06
C TYR A 95 -3.14 12.78 0.92
N VAL A 96 -3.12 11.98 -0.15
CA VAL A 96 -2.35 12.28 -1.37
C VAL A 96 -2.83 13.61 -1.98
N GLN A 97 -1.97 14.62 -1.97
CA GLN A 97 -2.20 15.93 -2.60
C GLN A 97 -1.72 15.98 -4.05
N GLY A 98 -0.81 15.09 -4.42
CA GLY A 98 -0.24 15.01 -5.76
C GLY A 98 0.68 13.81 -5.92
N LEU A 99 0.90 13.42 -7.17
CA LEU A 99 1.80 12.34 -7.55
C LEU A 99 2.80 12.87 -8.58
N ARG A 100 4.06 12.45 -8.47
CA ARG A 100 5.11 12.69 -9.48
C ARG A 100 5.81 11.37 -9.75
N ALA A 101 6.02 11.05 -11.03
CA ALA A 101 6.64 9.82 -11.51
C ALA A 101 7.82 10.15 -12.44
#